data_AF-A0A941ALR8-F1
#
_entry.id   AF-A0A941ALR8-F1
#
_cell.length_a   1.000
_cell.length_b   1.000
_cell.length_c   1.000
_cell.angle_alpha   90.00
_cell.angle_beta   90.00
_cell.angle_gamma   90.00
#
_symmetry.space_group_name_H-M   'P 1'
#
loop_
_entity.id
_entity.type
_entity.pdbx_description
1 polymer ?
#
loop_
_entity_poly.entity_id
_entity_poly.type
_entity_poly.pdbx_seq_one_letter_code
_entity_poly.pdbx_strand_id
1 'polypeptide(L)'
;DLSPLDDLLFDASVLKLVHAGWQDLKIIHQRTGRVPAPVFDTQIAAALLGLPAQAAYASVVHEFLRVEVKKGHSYSDWAARPLSPSQLAYALDDVRYLPALHDRMVERLGREGRLSWIEPEIAALSSPASYETDPWLEYRRVKGWAALDRRRLAVLRGLIAWREGEARRRDVPRRRVLADESALAIARSRPANEEALRRVRGLEWKTGGGSSSAVLAIVRDALALPEDQLPEPPPSRPRGNGDRGSIVALLGALVRSRARIHRVAPEVLTNTDELERLAGGEREGIAVLSGWRLDLLGKELLALLDGRLSLVIHGGEVTAEERDAAVKR
;
A
#
# COMPACT_ATOMS: atom_id res chain seq x y z
N ASP A 1 19.43 21.33 15.52
CA ASP A 1 18.68 20.69 16.62
C ASP A 1 17.20 20.77 16.27
N LEU A 2 16.48 19.64 16.32
CA LEU A 2 15.05 19.55 16.03
C LEU A 2 14.22 19.16 17.27
N SER A 3 14.82 19.10 18.46
CA SER A 3 14.16 18.65 19.69
C SER A 3 12.86 19.42 20.01
N PRO A 4 12.78 20.76 19.86
CA PRO A 4 11.52 21.49 20.08
C PRO A 4 10.40 21.11 19.12
N LEU A 5 10.73 20.70 17.89
CA LEU A 5 9.74 20.19 16.94
C LEU A 5 9.31 18.77 17.34
N ASP A 6 10.23 17.94 17.83
CA ASP A 6 9.93 16.60 18.31
C ASP A 6 8.95 16.63 19.48
N ASP A 7 9.15 17.55 20.43
CA ASP A 7 8.22 17.75 21.54
C ASP A 7 6.79 18.00 21.05
N LEU A 8 6.62 18.86 20.03
CA LEU A 8 5.31 19.15 19.44
C LEU A 8 4.74 17.98 18.62
N LEU A 9 5.58 17.30 17.82
CA LEU A 9 5.15 16.18 16.98
C LEU A 9 4.64 15.01 17.79
N PHE A 10 5.19 14.80 18.99
CA PHE A 10 4.80 13.69 19.86
C PHE A 10 3.93 14.08 21.07
N ASP A 11 3.53 15.35 21.17
CA ASP A 11 2.52 15.77 22.14
C ASP A 11 1.14 15.22 21.73
N ALA A 12 0.56 14.39 22.60
CA ALA A 12 -0.75 13.79 22.37
C ALA A 12 -1.92 14.79 22.44
N SER A 13 -1.70 15.97 23.02
CA SER A 13 -2.68 17.05 23.08
C SER A 13 -2.78 17.86 21.78
N VAL A 14 -1.82 17.69 20.88
CA VAL A 14 -1.74 18.42 19.61
C VAL A 14 -2.09 17.48 18.45
N LEU A 15 -3.13 17.81 17.68
CA LEU A 15 -3.47 17.08 16.47
C LEU A 15 -2.53 17.43 15.32
N LYS A 16 -1.92 16.43 14.69
CA LYS A 16 -1.08 16.62 13.50
C LYS A 16 -1.91 16.45 12.25
N LEU A 17 -1.96 17.47 11.41
CA LEU A 17 -2.69 17.43 10.13
C LEU A 17 -1.71 17.12 9.00
N VAL A 18 -2.08 16.16 8.15
CA VAL A 18 -1.29 15.78 6.97
C VAL A 18 -2.20 15.57 5.75
N HIS A 19 -1.59 15.47 4.58
CA HIS A 19 -2.25 15.03 3.36
C HIS A 19 -1.40 13.95 2.71
N ALA A 20 -1.92 12.74 2.58
CA ALA A 20 -1.14 11.59 2.08
C ALA A 20 0.15 11.35 2.89
N GLY A 21 0.06 11.50 4.21
CA GLY A 21 1.21 11.69 5.11
C GLY A 21 2.02 10.44 5.42
N TRP A 22 1.73 9.30 4.78
CA TRP A 22 2.42 8.03 5.07
C TRP A 22 3.95 8.16 4.93
N GLN A 23 4.44 8.82 3.88
CA GLN A 23 5.88 8.98 3.67
C GLN A 23 6.49 9.95 4.69
N ASP A 24 5.78 11.02 5.04
CA ASP A 24 6.26 12.02 6.01
C ASP A 24 6.41 11.39 7.41
N LEU A 25 5.39 10.65 7.85
CA LEU A 25 5.40 9.93 9.11
C LEU A 25 6.50 8.85 9.14
N LYS A 26 6.74 8.18 8.00
CA LYS A 26 7.85 7.23 7.88
C LYS A 26 9.21 7.91 8.09
N ILE A 27 9.44 9.08 7.49
CA ILE A 27 10.71 9.83 7.64
C ILE A 27 10.91 10.20 9.11
N ILE A 28 9.85 10.66 9.80
CA ILE A 28 9.91 10.99 11.22
C ILE A 28 10.21 9.75 12.05
N HIS A 29 9.55 8.62 11.78
CA HIS A 29 9.80 7.35 12.46
C HIS A 29 11.23 6.86 12.25
N GLN A 30 11.76 6.94 11.03
CA GLN A 30 13.15 6.56 10.75
C GLN A 30 14.17 7.40 11.51
N ARG A 31 13.89 8.70 11.72
CA ARG A 31 14.78 9.59 12.48
C ARG A 31 14.67 9.41 13.99
N THR A 32 13.47 9.14 14.51
CA THR A 32 13.17 9.26 15.94
C THR A 32 12.81 7.94 16.63
N GLY A 33 12.53 6.88 15.87
CA GLY A 33 11.96 5.63 16.37
C GLY A 33 10.49 5.74 16.80
N ARG A 34 9.86 6.91 16.70
CA ARG A 34 8.49 7.20 17.16
C ARG A 34 7.62 7.66 15.99
N VAL A 35 6.33 7.38 16.05
CA VAL A 35 5.36 7.87 15.07
C VAL A 35 4.53 9.01 15.71
N PRO A 36 4.38 10.16 15.05
CA PRO A 36 3.48 11.21 15.51
C PRO A 36 2.04 10.69 15.67
N ALA A 37 1.42 10.99 16.82
CA ALA A 37 0.02 10.69 17.10
C ALA A 37 -0.53 11.73 18.11
N PRO A 38 -1.81 12.15 18.02
CA PRO A 38 -2.80 11.78 17.00
C PRO A 38 -2.56 12.48 15.65
N VAL A 39 -2.96 11.85 14.55
CA VAL A 39 -2.85 12.38 13.19
C VAL A 39 -4.23 12.41 12.53
N PHE A 40 -4.47 13.39 11.66
CA PHE A 40 -5.60 13.40 10.73
C PHE A 40 -5.07 13.54 9.31
N ASP A 41 -5.40 12.59 8.44
CA ASP A 41 -5.01 12.62 7.03
C ASP A 41 -6.19 13.07 6.16
N THR A 42 -6.03 14.24 5.53
CA THR A 42 -7.05 14.84 4.67
C THR A 42 -7.28 14.06 3.38
N GLN A 43 -6.33 13.25 2.89
CA GLN A 43 -6.54 12.37 1.73
C GLN A 43 -7.48 11.21 2.08
N ILE A 44 -7.29 10.61 3.25
CA ILE A 44 -8.18 9.55 3.76
C ILE A 44 -9.59 10.11 3.98
N ALA A 45 -9.71 11.25 4.64
CA ALA A 45 -10.99 11.92 4.84
C ALA A 45 -11.67 12.28 3.51
N ALA A 46 -10.92 12.80 2.53
CA ALA A 46 -11.45 13.09 1.20
C ALA A 46 -12.01 11.83 0.50
N ALA A 47 -11.33 10.69 0.64
CA ALA A 47 -11.77 9.43 0.06
C ALA A 47 -13.09 8.93 0.68
N LEU A 48 -13.24 9.06 2.00
CA LEU A 48 -14.50 8.80 2.73
C LEU A 48 -15.64 9.78 2.37
N LEU A 49 -15.30 10.91 1.75
CA LEU A 49 -16.22 11.94 1.27
C LEU A 49 -16.44 11.89 -0.25
N GLY A 50 -15.96 10.84 -0.90
CA GLY A 50 -16.25 10.53 -2.31
C GLY A 50 -15.25 11.05 -3.33
N LEU A 51 -14.14 11.66 -2.90
CA LEU A 51 -13.04 11.97 -3.80
C LEU A 51 -12.22 10.69 -4.08
N PRO A 52 -11.44 10.64 -5.17
CA PRO A 52 -10.54 9.51 -5.42
C PRO A 52 -9.60 9.24 -4.23
N ALA A 53 -9.30 7.96 -3.95
CA ALA A 53 -8.46 7.60 -2.79
C ALA A 53 -7.02 8.15 -2.85
N GLN A 54 -6.55 8.52 -4.04
CA GLN A 54 -5.26 9.17 -4.28
C GLN A 54 -5.46 10.63 -4.73
N ALA A 55 -6.52 11.29 -4.26
CA ALA A 55 -6.78 12.69 -4.58
C ALA A 55 -5.59 13.56 -4.19
N ALA A 56 -5.13 14.40 -5.12
CA ALA A 56 -4.02 15.32 -4.89
C ALA A 56 -4.45 16.48 -3.98
N TYR A 57 -3.52 16.97 -3.14
CA TYR A 57 -3.75 18.05 -2.19
C TYR A 57 -4.45 19.26 -2.83
N ALA A 58 -3.94 19.77 -3.95
CA ALA A 58 -4.54 20.90 -4.66
C ALA A 58 -6.00 20.66 -5.08
N SER A 59 -6.34 19.43 -5.48
CA SER A 59 -7.71 19.07 -5.83
C SER A 59 -8.63 19.06 -4.60
N VAL A 60 -8.11 18.62 -3.46
CA VAL A 60 -8.84 18.61 -2.19
C VAL A 60 -9.05 20.04 -1.68
N VAL A 61 -8.02 20.89 -1.71
CA VAL A 61 -8.12 22.32 -1.37
C VAL A 61 -9.17 23.01 -2.24
N HIS A 62 -9.14 22.77 -3.57
CA HIS A 62 -10.12 23.35 -4.48
C HIS A 62 -11.55 22.84 -4.19
N GLU A 63 -11.73 21.55 -3.93
CA GLU A 63 -13.06 20.99 -3.70
C GLU A 63 -13.72 21.52 -2.42
N PHE A 64 -12.96 21.61 -1.33
CA PHE A 64 -13.50 21.97 -0.02
C PHE A 64 -13.45 23.46 0.29
N LEU A 65 -12.45 24.19 -0.23
CA LEU A 65 -12.22 25.60 0.09
C LEU A 65 -12.41 26.53 -1.12
N ARG A 66 -12.59 25.99 -2.34
CA ARG A 66 -12.68 26.76 -3.59
C ARG A 66 -11.46 27.66 -3.83
N VAL A 67 -10.29 27.22 -3.35
CA VAL A 67 -9.00 27.89 -3.53
C VAL A 67 -8.16 27.14 -4.55
N GLU A 68 -7.55 27.88 -5.49
CA GLU A 68 -6.59 27.31 -6.44
C GLU A 68 -5.18 27.33 -5.85
N VAL A 69 -4.61 26.14 -5.64
CA VAL A 69 -3.20 25.98 -5.27
C VAL A 69 -2.37 25.89 -6.55
N LYS A 70 -1.38 26.78 -6.70
CA LYS A 70 -0.52 26.80 -7.89
C LYS A 70 0.32 25.52 -7.94
N LYS A 71 0.35 24.86 -9.11
CA LYS A 71 1.28 23.76 -9.36
C LYS A 71 2.71 24.29 -9.37
N GLY A 72 3.60 23.71 -8.56
CA GLY A 72 5.00 24.13 -8.49
C GLY A 72 5.88 23.13 -7.77
N HIS A 73 7.20 23.23 -7.98
CA HIS A 73 8.32 22.65 -7.19
C HIS A 73 8.24 21.22 -6.60
N SER A 74 7.29 20.37 -7.01
CA SER A 74 7.23 18.96 -6.58
C SER A 74 8.49 18.17 -6.97
N TYR A 75 9.18 18.58 -8.04
CA TYR A 75 10.51 18.09 -8.44
C TYR A 75 11.50 19.25 -8.46
N SER A 76 11.94 19.68 -7.27
CA SER A 76 13.00 20.69 -7.11
C SER A 76 14.10 20.18 -6.16
N ASP A 77 15.30 20.74 -6.27
CA ASP A 77 16.36 20.46 -5.30
C ASP A 77 16.05 21.16 -3.97
N TRP A 78 15.46 20.42 -3.04
CA TRP A 78 15.15 20.87 -1.69
C TRP A 78 16.36 20.91 -0.76
N ALA A 79 17.52 20.42 -1.20
CA ALA A 79 18.80 20.54 -0.48
C ALA A 79 19.53 21.84 -0.83
N ALA A 80 19.23 22.46 -1.98
CA ALA A 80 19.84 23.73 -2.39
C ALA A 80 19.63 24.84 -1.35
N ARG A 81 20.66 25.67 -1.12
CA ARG A 81 20.60 26.82 -0.22
C ARG A 81 21.21 28.07 -0.87
N PRO A 82 20.56 29.25 -0.72
CA PRO A 82 19.26 29.48 -0.10
C PRO A 82 18.10 28.90 -0.92
N LEU A 83 16.95 28.64 -0.30
CA LEU A 83 15.73 28.26 -1.02
C LEU A 83 15.24 29.46 -1.86
N SER A 84 14.69 29.18 -3.04
CA SER A 84 14.09 30.24 -3.86
C SER A 84 12.77 30.75 -3.25
N PRO A 85 12.35 32.00 -3.57
CA PRO A 85 11.04 32.50 -3.14
C PRO A 85 9.88 31.60 -3.56
N SER A 86 10.00 30.95 -4.71
CA SER A 86 8.98 30.03 -5.24
C SER A 86 8.95 28.68 -4.50
N GLN A 87 10.10 28.17 -4.03
CA GLN A 87 10.15 27.00 -3.14
C GLN A 87 9.51 27.30 -1.78
N LEU A 88 9.78 28.49 -1.21
CA LEU A 88 9.18 28.92 0.05
C LEU A 88 7.66 29.06 -0.05
N ALA A 89 7.17 29.70 -1.13
CA ALA A 89 5.73 29.83 -1.37
C ALA A 89 5.04 28.47 -1.51
N TYR A 90 5.65 27.56 -2.27
CA TYR A 90 5.14 26.20 -2.44
C TYR A 90 5.08 25.44 -1.10
N ALA A 91 6.16 25.46 -0.31
CA ALA A 91 6.21 24.77 0.99
C ALA A 91 5.18 25.33 1.99
N LEU A 92 4.90 26.63 1.94
CA LEU A 92 3.85 27.25 2.76
C LEU A 92 2.44 26.80 2.33
N ASP A 93 2.18 26.75 1.03
CA ASP A 93 0.87 26.36 0.49
C ASP A 93 0.52 24.89 0.80
N ASP A 94 1.51 24.01 0.90
CA ASP A 94 1.33 22.59 1.27
C ASP A 94 0.81 22.38 2.72
N VAL A 95 0.87 23.41 3.59
CA VAL A 95 0.41 23.29 4.99
C VAL A 95 -0.68 24.28 5.39
N ARG A 96 -0.71 25.48 4.78
CA ARG A 96 -1.55 26.58 5.28
C ARG A 96 -3.07 26.31 5.23
N TYR A 97 -3.51 25.41 4.35
CA TYR A 97 -4.93 25.10 4.17
C TYR A 97 -5.39 23.88 4.97
N LEU A 98 -4.46 23.10 5.54
CA LEU A 98 -4.79 21.87 6.28
C LEU A 98 -5.77 22.11 7.45
N PRO A 99 -5.64 23.16 8.28
CA PRO A 99 -6.61 23.41 9.35
C PRO A 99 -8.04 23.65 8.83
N ALA A 100 -8.18 24.50 7.81
CA ALA A 100 -9.49 24.77 7.20
C ALA A 100 -10.07 23.53 6.51
N LEU A 101 -9.22 22.70 5.89
CA LEU A 101 -9.65 21.42 5.33
C LEU A 101 -10.16 20.48 6.42
N HIS A 102 -9.41 20.33 7.51
CA HIS A 102 -9.80 19.51 8.66
C HIS A 102 -11.20 19.89 9.15
N ASP A 103 -11.43 21.17 9.44
CA ASP A 103 -12.71 21.63 10.01
C ASP A 103 -13.89 21.31 9.07
N ARG A 104 -13.74 21.58 7.76
CA ARG A 104 -14.75 21.29 6.75
C ARG A 104 -15.00 19.80 6.57
N MET A 105 -13.95 18.99 6.62
CA MET A 105 -14.05 17.54 6.46
C MET A 105 -14.70 16.89 7.67
N VAL A 106 -14.33 17.29 8.89
CA VAL A 106 -14.93 16.79 10.13
C VAL A 106 -16.41 17.15 10.19
N GLU A 107 -16.78 18.40 9.84
CA GLU A 107 -18.17 18.83 9.74
C GLU A 107 -18.96 17.94 8.76
N ARG A 108 -18.42 17.72 7.56
CA ARG A 108 -19.09 16.93 6.53
C ARG A 108 -19.17 15.44 6.88
N LEU A 109 -18.11 14.86 7.42
CA LEU A 109 -18.09 13.48 7.92
C LEU A 109 -19.11 13.28 9.04
N GLY A 110 -19.22 14.24 9.97
CA GLY A 110 -20.21 14.22 11.04
C GLY A 110 -21.63 14.23 10.49
N ARG A 111 -21.93 15.14 9.54
CA ARG A 111 -23.24 15.20 8.86
C ARG A 111 -23.60 13.91 8.10
N GLU A 112 -22.60 13.25 7.51
CA GLU A 112 -22.80 12.01 6.76
C GLU A 112 -22.77 10.75 7.67
N GLY A 113 -22.57 10.92 8.99
CA GLY A 113 -22.52 9.82 9.95
C GLY A 113 -21.26 8.95 9.84
N ARG A 114 -20.17 9.49 9.30
CA ARG A 114 -18.95 8.75 8.92
C ARG A 114 -17.74 9.10 9.78
N LEU A 115 -17.89 9.89 10.83
CA LEU A 115 -16.75 10.31 11.63
C LEU A 115 -16.02 9.10 12.25
N SER A 116 -16.73 8.06 12.67
CA SER A 116 -16.14 6.83 13.18
C SER A 116 -15.47 5.96 12.10
N TRP A 117 -15.74 6.21 10.81
CA TRP A 117 -15.14 5.42 9.72
C TRP A 117 -13.66 5.73 9.52
N ILE A 118 -13.22 6.93 9.93
CA ILE A 118 -11.85 7.39 9.75
C ILE A 118 -10.89 6.84 10.82
N GLU A 119 -11.41 6.51 12.00
CA GLU A 119 -10.62 6.04 13.15
C GLU A 119 -9.69 4.86 12.84
N PRO A 120 -10.17 3.74 12.23
CA PRO A 120 -9.29 2.61 11.91
C PRO A 120 -8.21 2.98 10.88
N GLU A 121 -8.53 3.90 9.95
CA GLU A 121 -7.59 4.34 8.92
C GLU A 121 -6.47 5.20 9.51
N ILE A 122 -6.82 6.09 10.45
CA ILE A 122 -5.85 6.90 11.20
C ILE A 122 -5.01 6.02 12.12
N ALA A 123 -5.61 5.04 12.81
CA ALA A 123 -4.88 4.14 13.70
C ALA A 123 -3.75 3.39 12.96
N ALA A 124 -3.98 3.01 11.71
CA ALA A 124 -2.96 2.40 10.87
C ALA A 124 -1.80 3.37 10.58
N LEU A 125 -2.06 4.66 10.33
CA LEU A 125 -1.02 5.68 10.15
C LEU A 125 -0.25 5.97 11.43
N SER A 126 -0.86 5.85 12.60
CA SER A 126 -0.20 6.12 13.88
C SER A 126 0.57 4.91 14.45
N SER A 127 0.52 3.75 13.79
CA SER A 127 1.19 2.53 14.27
C SER A 127 2.65 2.44 13.81
N PRO A 128 3.64 2.29 14.72
CA PRO A 128 5.03 2.03 14.35
C PRO A 128 5.21 0.81 13.43
N ALA A 129 4.42 -0.24 13.65
CA ALA A 129 4.46 -1.47 12.85
C ALA A 129 4.15 -1.22 11.35
N SER A 130 3.47 -0.11 11.01
CA SER A 130 3.20 0.28 9.62
C SER A 130 4.43 0.76 8.86
N TYR A 131 5.49 1.14 9.59
CA TYR A 131 6.73 1.69 9.02
C TYR A 131 7.92 0.76 9.17
N GLU A 132 7.85 -0.15 10.13
CA GLU A 132 8.81 -1.24 10.27
C GLU A 132 8.71 -2.18 9.08
N THR A 133 9.86 -2.50 8.49
CA THR A 133 9.94 -3.38 7.34
C THR A 133 11.03 -4.40 7.60
N ASP A 134 10.64 -5.67 7.77
CA ASP A 134 11.58 -6.78 7.83
C ASP A 134 12.22 -7.00 6.44
N PRO A 135 13.54 -6.77 6.28
CA PRO A 135 14.24 -7.02 5.03
C PRO A 135 14.04 -8.45 4.50
N TRP A 136 13.81 -9.42 5.39
CA TRP A 136 13.60 -10.82 5.03
C TRP A 136 12.19 -11.11 4.48
N LEU A 137 11.25 -10.17 4.56
CA LEU A 137 9.92 -10.28 3.96
C LEU A 137 9.76 -9.47 2.66
N GLU A 138 10.69 -8.56 2.38
CA GLU A 138 10.63 -7.67 1.21
C GLU A 138 10.64 -8.40 -0.14
N TYR A 139 11.13 -9.65 -0.18
CA TYR A 139 11.10 -10.47 -1.39
C TYR A 139 9.66 -10.69 -1.92
N ARG A 140 8.65 -10.61 -1.05
CA ARG A 140 7.23 -10.76 -1.43
C ARG A 140 6.71 -9.59 -2.26
N ARG A 141 7.42 -8.46 -2.31
CA ARG A 141 7.10 -7.30 -3.16
C ARG A 141 7.66 -7.44 -4.58
N VAL A 142 8.55 -8.41 -4.82
CA VAL A 142 9.17 -8.63 -6.13
C VAL A 142 8.20 -9.36 -7.06
N LYS A 143 7.74 -8.69 -8.13
CA LYS A 143 6.79 -9.29 -9.08
C LYS A 143 7.31 -10.63 -9.63
N GLY A 144 6.54 -11.70 -9.44
CA GLY A 144 6.91 -13.05 -9.89
C GLY A 144 7.65 -13.91 -8.86
N TRP A 145 7.84 -13.44 -7.62
CA TRP A 145 8.39 -14.25 -6.52
C TRP A 145 7.59 -15.54 -6.29
N ALA A 146 6.25 -15.46 -6.40
CA ALA A 146 5.34 -16.57 -6.16
C ALA A 146 5.42 -17.70 -7.22
N ALA A 147 6.16 -17.50 -8.30
CA ALA A 147 6.41 -18.55 -9.29
C ALA A 147 7.65 -19.40 -8.97
N LEU A 148 8.42 -19.04 -7.93
CA LEU A 148 9.63 -19.75 -7.53
C LEU A 148 9.29 -20.91 -6.60
N ASP A 149 10.00 -22.03 -6.75
CA ASP A 149 10.04 -23.08 -5.73
C ASP A 149 10.73 -22.57 -4.45
N ARG A 150 10.53 -23.28 -3.33
CA ARG A 150 11.03 -22.89 -2.00
C ARG A 150 12.54 -22.64 -1.97
N ARG A 151 13.32 -23.40 -2.76
CA ARG A 151 14.78 -23.30 -2.82
C ARG A 151 15.22 -22.03 -3.55
N ARG A 152 14.64 -21.75 -4.71
CA ARG A 152 14.86 -20.49 -5.44
C ARG A 152 14.33 -19.29 -4.65
N LEU A 153 13.25 -19.48 -3.89
CA LEU A 153 12.70 -18.45 -3.03
C LEU A 153 13.65 -18.09 -1.88
N ALA A 154 14.36 -19.07 -1.30
CA ALA A 154 15.39 -18.81 -0.30
C ALA A 154 16.51 -17.92 -0.84
N VAL A 155 16.93 -18.17 -2.09
CA VAL A 155 17.94 -17.33 -2.77
C VAL A 155 17.39 -15.92 -2.95
N LEU A 156 16.18 -15.76 -3.49
CA LEU A 156 15.56 -14.43 -3.66
C LEU A 156 15.44 -13.70 -2.32
N ARG A 157 14.99 -14.39 -1.26
CA ARG A 157 14.87 -13.84 0.09
C ARG A 157 16.20 -13.27 0.60
N GLY A 158 17.27 -14.04 0.51
CA GLY A 158 18.60 -13.59 0.94
C GLY A 158 19.12 -12.41 0.11
N LEU A 159 18.92 -12.44 -1.21
CA LEU A 159 19.35 -11.34 -2.10
C LEU A 159 18.65 -10.03 -1.79
N ILE A 160 17.34 -10.09 -1.53
CA ILE A 160 16.54 -8.90 -1.23
C ILE A 160 16.89 -8.38 0.16
N ALA A 161 17.04 -9.24 1.17
CA ALA A 161 17.48 -8.82 2.50
C ALA A 161 18.85 -8.12 2.47
N TRP A 162 19.82 -8.69 1.75
CA TRP A 162 21.12 -8.07 1.51
C TRP A 162 21.00 -6.72 0.80
N ARG A 163 20.18 -6.65 -0.25
CA ARG A 163 19.96 -5.42 -1.01
C ARG A 163 19.44 -4.29 -0.12
N GLU A 164 18.47 -4.55 0.74
CA GLU A 164 17.91 -3.54 1.64
C GLU A 164 18.96 -3.04 2.65
N GLY A 165 19.77 -3.94 3.21
CA GLY A 165 20.87 -3.58 4.11
C GLY A 165 21.93 -2.72 3.42
N GLU A 166 22.34 -3.12 2.22
CA GLU A 166 23.37 -2.43 1.44
C GLU A 166 22.88 -1.08 0.90
N ALA A 167 21.60 -0.97 0.55
CA ALA A 167 20.97 0.29 0.12
C ALA A 167 20.96 1.32 1.25
N ARG A 168 20.62 0.89 2.47
CA ARG A 168 20.69 1.72 3.69
C ARG A 168 22.13 2.13 4.00
N ARG A 169 23.07 1.18 4.00
CA ARG A 169 24.48 1.43 4.30
C ARG A 169 25.11 2.47 3.37
N ARG A 170 24.74 2.43 2.08
CA ARG A 170 25.27 3.32 1.04
C ARG A 170 24.45 4.58 0.80
N ASP A 171 23.30 4.70 1.45
CA ASP A 171 22.30 5.74 1.20
C ASP A 171 21.99 5.91 -0.30
N VAL A 172 21.63 4.80 -0.95
CA VAL A 172 21.26 4.79 -2.37
C VAL A 172 19.94 4.06 -2.60
N PRO A 173 19.19 4.40 -3.66
CA PRO A 173 17.98 3.66 -4.01
C PRO A 173 18.24 2.16 -4.15
N ARG A 174 17.36 1.31 -3.61
CA ARG A 174 17.51 -0.15 -3.62
C ARG A 174 17.78 -0.77 -5.00
N ARG A 175 17.16 -0.23 -6.06
CA ARG A 175 17.39 -0.66 -7.45
C ARG A 175 18.82 -0.41 -7.92
N ARG A 176 19.48 0.62 -7.38
CA ARG A 176 20.91 0.88 -7.60
C ARG A 176 21.79 -0.17 -6.92
N VAL A 177 21.33 -0.87 -5.89
CA VAL A 177 22.07 -2.01 -5.32
C VAL A 177 21.79 -3.31 -6.05
N LEU A 178 20.53 -3.65 -6.32
CA LEU A 178 20.15 -4.83 -7.12
C LEU A 178 18.73 -4.65 -7.67
N ALA A 179 18.57 -4.72 -8.99
CA ALA A 179 17.26 -4.64 -9.64
C ALA A 179 16.44 -5.92 -9.37
N ASP A 180 15.11 -5.79 -9.34
CA ASP A 180 14.19 -6.89 -9.07
C ASP A 180 14.34 -8.02 -10.10
N GLU A 181 14.50 -7.64 -11.37
CA GLU A 181 14.67 -8.54 -12.50
C GLU A 181 15.99 -9.33 -12.40
N SER A 182 17.07 -8.67 -11.97
CA SER A 182 18.36 -9.31 -11.76
C SER A 182 18.32 -10.25 -10.56
N ALA A 183 17.68 -9.85 -9.45
CA ALA A 183 17.51 -10.72 -8.28
C ALA A 183 16.74 -12.00 -8.64
N LEU A 184 15.67 -11.88 -9.43
CA LEU A 184 14.92 -13.03 -9.94
C LEU A 184 15.75 -13.90 -10.88
N ALA A 185 16.53 -13.29 -11.78
CA ALA A 185 17.37 -14.03 -12.71
C ALA A 185 18.47 -14.83 -11.99
N ILE A 186 19.09 -14.25 -10.95
CA ILE A 186 20.05 -14.94 -10.08
C ILE A 186 19.34 -16.08 -9.34
N ALA A 187 18.18 -15.82 -8.73
CA ALA A 187 17.42 -16.84 -8.00
C ALA A 187 17.02 -18.03 -8.89
N ARG A 188 16.71 -17.79 -10.17
CA ARG A 188 16.36 -18.84 -11.14
C ARG A 188 17.58 -19.65 -11.61
N SER A 189 18.66 -18.95 -11.95
CA SER A 189 19.87 -19.55 -12.54
C SER A 189 20.78 -20.20 -11.49
N ARG A 190 20.79 -19.70 -10.24
CA ARG A 190 21.60 -20.19 -9.11
C ARG A 190 23.09 -20.29 -9.49
N PRO A 191 23.73 -19.16 -9.84
CA PRO A 191 25.13 -19.18 -10.28
C PRO A 191 26.04 -19.67 -9.17
N ALA A 192 26.91 -20.64 -9.49
CA ALA A 192 27.84 -21.25 -8.54
C ALA A 192 29.19 -20.52 -8.45
N ASN A 193 29.51 -19.65 -9.42
CA ASN A 193 30.77 -18.92 -9.51
C ASN A 193 30.58 -17.59 -10.25
N GLU A 194 31.63 -16.76 -10.27
CA GLU A 194 31.57 -15.44 -10.90
C GLU A 194 31.29 -15.50 -12.41
N GLU A 195 31.81 -16.51 -13.11
CA GLU A 195 31.59 -16.67 -14.55
C GLU A 195 30.11 -16.93 -14.84
N ALA A 196 29.47 -17.82 -14.07
CA ALA A 196 28.04 -18.07 -14.16
C ALA A 196 27.23 -16.82 -13.77
N LEU A 197 27.68 -16.05 -12.77
CA LEU A 197 27.01 -14.82 -12.35
C LEU A 197 27.06 -13.73 -13.46
N ARG A 198 28.19 -13.58 -14.16
CA ARG A 198 28.34 -12.64 -15.28
C ARG A 198 27.41 -12.93 -16.45
N ARG A 199 27.00 -14.19 -16.65
CA ARG A 199 26.05 -14.60 -17.69
C ARG A 199 24.59 -14.27 -17.37
N VAL A 200 24.29 -13.88 -16.13
CA VAL A 200 22.92 -13.55 -15.74
C VAL A 200 22.53 -12.18 -16.30
N ARG A 201 21.44 -12.14 -17.06
CA ARG A 201 20.94 -10.92 -17.72
C ARG A 201 20.70 -9.79 -16.71
N GLY A 202 21.11 -8.57 -17.07
CA GLY A 202 20.90 -7.37 -16.26
C GLY A 202 21.96 -7.11 -15.18
N LEU A 203 23.05 -7.90 -15.16
CA LEU A 203 24.22 -7.69 -14.29
C LEU A 203 25.38 -6.95 -14.97
N GLU A 204 25.12 -6.34 -16.12
CA GLU A 204 26.10 -5.69 -17.03
C GLU A 204 26.97 -4.60 -16.38
N TRP A 205 26.70 -4.20 -15.14
CA TRP A 205 27.38 -3.10 -14.44
C TRP A 205 27.84 -3.41 -12.99
N LYS A 206 27.71 -4.65 -12.49
CA LYS A 206 27.96 -4.96 -11.05
C LYS A 206 28.97 -6.05 -10.75
N THR A 207 29.57 -6.62 -11.77
CA THR A 207 30.55 -7.70 -11.62
C THR A 207 31.94 -7.12 -11.42
N GLY A 208 32.20 -6.60 -10.22
CA GLY A 208 33.52 -6.13 -9.80
C GLY A 208 33.58 -5.89 -8.28
N GLY A 209 34.54 -6.51 -7.59
CA GLY A 209 34.77 -6.35 -6.14
C GLY A 209 33.81 -7.16 -5.24
N GLY A 210 33.73 -6.79 -3.95
CA GLY A 210 33.08 -7.56 -2.88
C GLY A 210 31.57 -7.82 -3.02
N SER A 211 30.87 -7.16 -3.96
CA SER A 211 29.44 -7.42 -4.21
C SER A 211 29.20 -8.77 -4.89
N SER A 212 30.06 -9.19 -5.82
CA SER A 212 29.95 -10.51 -6.46
C SER A 212 30.12 -11.65 -5.45
N SER A 213 31.12 -11.50 -4.56
CA SER A 213 31.39 -12.47 -3.50
C SER A 213 30.22 -12.57 -2.52
N ALA A 214 29.62 -11.45 -2.13
CA ALA A 214 28.43 -11.43 -1.26
C ALA A 214 27.24 -12.14 -1.91
N VAL A 215 26.95 -11.86 -3.18
CA VAL A 215 25.86 -12.51 -3.92
C VAL A 215 26.08 -14.02 -4.03
N LEU A 216 27.29 -14.47 -4.37
CA LEU A 216 27.61 -15.89 -4.46
C LEU A 216 27.52 -16.59 -3.10
N ALA A 217 27.96 -15.94 -2.02
CA ALA A 217 27.79 -16.46 -0.67
C ALA A 217 26.30 -16.64 -0.33
N ILE A 218 25.47 -15.64 -0.60
CA ILE A 218 24.00 -15.73 -0.39
C ILE A 218 23.39 -16.88 -1.17
N VAL A 219 23.76 -17.06 -2.44
CA VAL A 219 23.28 -18.18 -3.25
C VAL A 219 23.68 -19.51 -2.62
N ARG A 220 24.96 -19.67 -2.28
CA ARG A 220 25.49 -20.89 -1.65
C ARG A 220 24.76 -21.19 -0.34
N ASP A 221 24.66 -20.22 0.55
CA ASP A 221 24.10 -20.39 1.88
C ASP A 221 22.59 -20.70 1.80
N ALA A 222 21.85 -20.02 0.92
CA ALA A 222 20.44 -20.32 0.67
C ALA A 222 20.22 -21.72 0.07
N LEU A 223 21.13 -22.20 -0.77
CA LEU A 223 21.07 -23.56 -1.31
C LEU A 223 21.40 -24.62 -0.25
N ALA A 224 22.23 -24.28 0.73
CA ALA A 224 22.61 -25.18 1.84
C ALA A 224 21.58 -25.26 2.97
N LEU A 225 20.55 -24.40 2.98
CA LEU A 225 19.52 -24.42 4.03
C LEU A 225 18.82 -25.79 4.15
N PRO A 226 18.61 -26.30 5.36
CA PRO A 226 17.70 -27.43 5.59
C PRO A 226 16.26 -27.15 5.10
N GLU A 227 15.51 -28.20 4.77
CA GLU A 227 14.14 -28.08 4.21
C GLU A 227 13.13 -27.38 5.15
N ASP A 228 13.34 -27.47 6.46
CA ASP A 228 12.56 -26.80 7.52
C ASP A 228 12.90 -25.30 7.66
N GLN A 229 14.05 -24.86 7.16
CA GLN A 229 14.48 -23.45 7.17
C GLN A 229 14.18 -22.70 5.87
N LEU A 230 13.73 -23.42 4.84
CA LEU A 230 13.29 -22.80 3.59
C LEU A 230 12.04 -21.94 3.81
N PRO A 231 11.92 -20.79 3.12
CA PRO A 231 10.73 -19.97 3.20
C PRO A 231 9.47 -20.78 2.92
N GLU A 232 8.38 -20.36 3.57
CA GLU A 232 7.06 -20.88 3.24
C GLU A 232 6.78 -20.64 1.75
N PRO A 233 6.16 -21.62 1.07
CA PRO A 233 5.70 -21.40 -0.28
C PRO A 233 4.70 -20.22 -0.31
N PRO A 234 4.56 -19.55 -1.46
CA PRO A 234 3.46 -18.60 -1.63
C PRO A 234 2.14 -19.28 -1.23
N PRO A 235 1.21 -18.54 -0.59
CA PRO A 235 -0.08 -19.09 -0.24
C PRO A 235 -0.69 -19.77 -1.45
N SER A 236 -1.09 -21.03 -1.27
CA SER A 236 -1.73 -21.81 -2.32
C SER A 236 -3.04 -21.11 -2.65
N ARG A 237 -3.04 -20.26 -3.68
CA ARG A 237 -4.30 -19.80 -4.26
C ARG A 237 -4.91 -21.06 -4.86
N PRO A 238 -6.09 -21.52 -4.39
CA PRO A 238 -6.71 -22.68 -4.98
C PRO A 238 -6.79 -22.42 -6.48
N ARG A 239 -6.11 -23.25 -7.27
CA ARG A 239 -6.30 -23.31 -8.72
C ARG A 239 -7.65 -23.98 -8.92
N GLY A 240 -8.71 -23.27 -8.54
CA GLY A 240 -10.04 -23.65 -8.96
C GLY A 240 -10.10 -23.41 -10.46
N ASN A 241 -10.41 -24.46 -11.23
CA ASN A 241 -10.84 -24.36 -12.63
C ASN A 241 -12.19 -23.59 -12.79
N GLY A 242 -12.55 -22.76 -11.80
CA GLY A 242 -13.76 -21.97 -11.79
C GLY A 242 -13.51 -20.57 -12.35
N ASP A 243 -14.61 -19.89 -12.65
CA ASP A 243 -14.66 -18.57 -13.26
C ASP A 243 -14.27 -17.43 -12.27
N ARG A 244 -13.13 -17.56 -11.59
CA ARG A 244 -12.67 -16.63 -10.53
C ARG A 244 -12.51 -15.21 -11.06
N GLY A 245 -12.08 -15.07 -12.31
CA GLY A 245 -11.99 -13.77 -12.98
C GLY A 245 -13.36 -13.09 -13.05
N SER A 246 -14.41 -13.80 -13.47
CA SER A 246 -15.76 -13.23 -13.52
C SER A 246 -16.36 -13.03 -12.14
N ILE A 247 -16.07 -13.89 -11.16
CA ILE A 247 -16.48 -13.66 -9.76
C ILE A 247 -15.90 -12.33 -9.26
N VAL A 248 -14.59 -12.10 -9.42
CA VAL A 248 -13.96 -10.84 -9.03
C VAL A 248 -14.54 -9.65 -9.80
N ALA A 249 -14.87 -9.83 -11.08
CA ALA A 249 -15.52 -8.79 -11.88
C ALA A 249 -16.93 -8.42 -11.36
N LEU A 250 -17.73 -9.42 -10.97
CA LEU A 250 -19.07 -9.22 -10.38
C LEU A 250 -18.97 -8.54 -9.01
N LEU A 251 -18.07 -9.02 -8.13
CA LEU A 251 -17.82 -8.36 -6.84
C LEU A 251 -17.39 -6.90 -7.05
N GLY A 252 -16.48 -6.65 -7.98
CA GLY A 252 -16.04 -5.31 -8.33
C GLY A 252 -17.15 -4.41 -8.89
N ALA A 253 -18.12 -4.98 -9.62
CA ALA A 253 -19.29 -4.23 -10.08
C ALA A 253 -20.19 -3.82 -8.91
N LEU A 254 -20.42 -4.72 -7.94
CA LEU A 254 -21.16 -4.41 -6.72
C LEU A 254 -20.45 -3.33 -5.88
N VAL A 255 -19.13 -3.45 -5.69
CA VAL A 255 -18.30 -2.44 -5.00
C VAL A 255 -18.50 -1.07 -5.65
N ARG A 256 -18.38 -0.96 -6.97
CA ARG A 256 -18.55 0.32 -7.69
C ARG A 256 -19.97 0.87 -7.55
N SER A 257 -20.98 0.01 -7.61
CA SER A 257 -22.39 0.42 -7.40
C SER A 257 -22.60 1.01 -6.01
N ARG A 258 -22.14 0.30 -4.96
CA ARG A 258 -22.28 0.75 -3.56
C ARG A 258 -21.43 1.97 -3.26
N ALA A 259 -20.20 2.03 -3.76
CA ALA A 259 -19.35 3.21 -3.65
C ALA A 259 -20.03 4.48 -4.21
N ARG A 260 -20.67 4.36 -5.39
CA ARG A 260 -21.43 5.47 -5.99
C ARG A 260 -22.64 5.86 -5.14
N ILE A 261 -23.46 4.89 -4.71
CA ILE A 261 -24.66 5.14 -3.89
C ILE A 261 -24.28 5.85 -2.58
N HIS A 262 -23.25 5.34 -1.90
CA HIS A 262 -22.77 5.88 -0.65
C HIS A 262 -21.82 7.08 -0.85
N ARG A 263 -21.47 7.46 -2.08
CA ARG A 263 -20.58 8.59 -2.39
C ARG A 263 -19.24 8.49 -1.64
N VAL A 264 -18.61 7.34 -1.74
CA VAL A 264 -17.26 7.05 -1.21
C VAL A 264 -16.37 6.54 -2.32
N ALA A 265 -15.05 6.71 -2.20
CA ALA A 265 -14.12 6.06 -3.11
C ALA A 265 -14.19 4.52 -2.99
N PRO A 266 -14.27 3.77 -4.12
CA PRO A 266 -14.29 2.30 -4.10
C PRO A 266 -13.12 1.68 -3.33
N GLU A 267 -11.94 2.28 -3.42
CA GLU A 267 -10.70 1.79 -2.79
C GLU A 267 -10.74 1.90 -1.27
N VAL A 268 -11.61 2.75 -0.71
CA VAL A 268 -11.85 2.81 0.73
C VAL A 268 -12.63 1.59 1.19
N LEU A 269 -13.48 1.02 0.34
CA LEU A 269 -14.32 -0.13 0.70
C LEU A 269 -13.53 -1.44 0.69
N THR A 270 -12.71 -1.66 -0.34
CA THR A 270 -11.95 -2.89 -0.54
C THR A 270 -10.90 -2.69 -1.64
N ASN A 271 -9.95 -3.61 -1.74
CA ASN A 271 -9.02 -3.69 -2.87
C ASN A 271 -9.15 -5.00 -3.66
N THR A 272 -8.47 -5.09 -4.80
CA THR A 272 -8.51 -6.28 -5.68
C THR A 272 -7.99 -7.55 -5.01
N ASP A 273 -6.97 -7.46 -4.15
CA ASP A 273 -6.43 -8.62 -3.44
C ASP A 273 -7.47 -9.20 -2.49
N GLU A 274 -8.18 -8.35 -1.74
CA GLU A 274 -9.30 -8.78 -0.89
C GLU A 274 -10.43 -9.42 -1.69
N LEU A 275 -10.79 -8.87 -2.86
CA LEU A 275 -11.80 -9.49 -3.74
C LEU A 275 -11.33 -10.84 -4.27
N GLU A 276 -10.05 -10.98 -4.63
CA GLU A 276 -9.47 -12.26 -5.04
C GLU A 276 -9.53 -13.27 -3.90
N ARG A 277 -9.16 -12.87 -2.67
CA ARG A 277 -9.20 -13.72 -1.47
C ARG A 277 -10.64 -14.14 -1.14
N LEU A 278 -11.60 -13.22 -1.18
CA LEU A 278 -13.03 -13.51 -1.02
C LEU A 278 -13.54 -14.52 -2.05
N ALA A 279 -13.21 -14.31 -3.33
CA ALA A 279 -13.56 -15.25 -4.41
C ALA A 279 -12.88 -16.62 -4.23
N GLY A 280 -11.76 -16.68 -3.51
CA GLY A 280 -11.07 -17.91 -3.12
C GLY A 280 -11.66 -18.62 -1.89
N GLY A 281 -12.70 -18.05 -1.26
CA GLY A 281 -13.32 -18.61 -0.06
C GLY A 281 -12.72 -18.11 1.26
N GLU A 282 -11.69 -17.28 1.23
CA GLU A 282 -11.12 -16.70 2.46
C GLU A 282 -12.09 -15.70 3.09
N ARG A 283 -12.13 -15.66 4.42
CA ARG A 283 -12.99 -14.75 5.20
C ARG A 283 -12.22 -14.03 6.30
N GLU A 284 -11.17 -14.64 6.83
CA GLU A 284 -10.38 -14.07 7.92
C GLU A 284 -9.41 -12.99 7.43
N GLY A 285 -9.26 -11.92 8.23
CA GLY A 285 -8.33 -10.83 7.92
C GLY A 285 -8.65 -10.08 6.63
N ILE A 286 -9.94 -9.95 6.29
CA ILE A 286 -10.44 -9.17 5.15
C ILE A 286 -11.19 -7.95 5.70
N ALA A 287 -10.69 -6.75 5.43
CA ALA A 287 -11.18 -5.50 6.01
C ALA A 287 -12.65 -5.23 5.62
N VAL A 288 -13.05 -5.54 4.38
CA VAL A 288 -14.44 -5.37 3.93
C VAL A 288 -15.45 -6.23 4.70
N LEU A 289 -14.98 -7.27 5.42
CA LEU A 289 -15.81 -8.11 6.28
C LEU A 289 -15.79 -7.69 7.75
N SER A 290 -15.32 -6.47 8.06
CA SER A 290 -15.21 -5.96 9.43
C SER A 290 -15.69 -4.52 9.56
N GLY A 291 -16.08 -4.14 10.79
CA GLY A 291 -16.49 -2.78 11.13
C GLY A 291 -17.59 -2.22 10.21
N TRP A 292 -17.50 -0.92 9.92
CA TRP A 292 -18.48 -0.22 9.09
C TRP A 292 -18.55 -0.73 7.64
N ARG A 293 -17.46 -1.31 7.12
CA ARG A 293 -17.42 -1.88 5.76
C ARG A 293 -18.29 -3.13 5.64
N LEU A 294 -18.38 -3.93 6.70
CA LEU A 294 -19.25 -5.10 6.74
C LEU A 294 -20.71 -4.70 6.54
N ASP A 295 -21.15 -3.68 7.26
CA ASP A 295 -22.52 -3.17 7.20
C ASP A 295 -22.82 -2.50 5.86
N LEU A 296 -21.85 -1.78 5.29
CA LEU A 296 -22.04 -1.05 4.05
C LEU A 296 -21.95 -1.91 2.78
N LEU A 297 -21.14 -2.97 2.79
CA LEU A 297 -20.85 -3.76 1.59
C LEU A 297 -20.57 -5.25 1.88
N GLY A 298 -19.86 -5.58 2.97
CA GLY A 298 -19.39 -6.94 3.22
C GLY A 298 -20.50 -7.99 3.24
N LYS A 299 -21.65 -7.69 3.86
CA LYS A 299 -22.82 -8.60 3.88
C LYS A 299 -23.35 -8.90 2.47
N GLU A 300 -23.39 -7.90 1.60
CA GLU A 300 -23.86 -8.07 0.23
C GLU A 300 -22.85 -8.83 -0.65
N LEU A 301 -21.54 -8.60 -0.46
CA LEU A 301 -20.52 -9.40 -1.15
C LEU A 301 -20.65 -10.88 -0.79
N LEU A 302 -20.88 -11.19 0.48
CA LEU A 302 -21.13 -12.58 0.92
C LEU A 302 -22.44 -13.12 0.33
N ALA A 303 -23.52 -12.34 0.34
CA ALA A 303 -24.79 -12.75 -0.25
C ALA A 303 -24.68 -13.02 -1.76
N LEU A 304 -23.90 -12.22 -2.50
CA LEU A 304 -23.63 -12.43 -3.92
C LEU A 304 -22.83 -13.72 -4.15
N LEU A 305 -21.82 -13.99 -3.33
CA LEU A 305 -21.04 -15.23 -3.39
C LEU A 305 -21.88 -16.47 -3.07
N ASP A 306 -22.83 -16.34 -2.13
CA ASP A 306 -23.74 -17.42 -1.74
C ASP A 306 -24.92 -17.60 -2.72
N GLY A 307 -25.00 -16.78 -3.77
CA GLY A 307 -26.11 -16.80 -4.73
C GLY A 307 -27.44 -16.29 -4.18
N ARG A 308 -27.44 -15.59 -3.04
CA ARG A 308 -28.59 -14.93 -2.40
C ARG A 308 -28.85 -13.51 -2.90
N LEU A 309 -27.94 -12.97 -3.71
CA LEU A 309 -28.04 -11.65 -4.32
C LEU A 309 -27.79 -11.75 -5.83
N SER A 310 -28.55 -11.01 -6.62
CA SER A 310 -28.35 -10.84 -8.07
C SER A 310 -27.95 -9.41 -8.38
N LEU A 311 -27.10 -9.22 -9.39
CA LEU A 311 -26.86 -7.90 -9.98
C LEU A 311 -27.79 -7.69 -11.18
N VAL A 312 -28.49 -6.57 -11.22
CA VAL A 312 -29.43 -6.21 -12.28
C VAL A 312 -29.10 -4.82 -12.82
N ILE A 313 -29.30 -4.62 -14.12
CA ILE A 313 -29.13 -3.31 -14.76
C ILE A 313 -30.51 -2.67 -14.91
N HIS A 314 -30.75 -1.58 -14.19
CA HIS A 314 -31.96 -0.77 -14.29
C HIS A 314 -31.58 0.65 -14.69
N GLY A 315 -32.12 1.16 -15.79
CA GLY A 315 -31.85 2.53 -16.26
C GLY A 315 -30.37 2.82 -16.56
N GLY A 316 -29.57 1.81 -16.92
CA GLY A 316 -28.14 1.93 -17.16
C GLY A 316 -27.27 1.88 -15.89
N GLU A 317 -27.87 1.66 -14.72
CA GLU A 317 -27.15 1.52 -13.45
C GLU A 317 -27.19 0.08 -12.94
N VAL A 318 -26.07 -0.38 -12.38
CA VAL A 318 -26.01 -1.67 -11.68
C VAL A 318 -26.63 -1.53 -10.30
N THR A 319 -27.61 -2.36 -10.00
CA THR A 319 -28.26 -2.48 -8.70
C THR A 319 -28.21 -3.93 -8.24
N ALA A 320 -28.56 -4.19 -6.98
CA ALA A 320 -28.60 -5.54 -6.43
C ALA A 320 -29.98 -5.84 -5.85
N GLU A 321 -30.47 -7.04 -6.12
CA GLU A 321 -31.77 -7.55 -5.69
C GLU A 321 -31.57 -8.88 -4.95
N GLU A 322 -32.30 -9.09 -3.86
CA GLU A 322 -32.28 -10.36 -3.14
C GLU A 322 -32.92 -11.45 -4.00
N ARG A 323 -32.31 -12.65 -3.99
CA ARG A 323 -32.94 -13.84 -4.57
C ARG A 323 -33.66 -14.60 -3.48
N ASP A 324 -34.96 -14.83 -3.70
CA ASP A 324 -35.68 -15.86 -2.96
C ASP A 324 -34.97 -17.21 -3.15
N ALA A 325 -34.77 -17.93 -2.04
CA ALA A 325 -34.02 -19.20 -1.98
C ALA A 325 -34.67 -20.37 -2.77
N ALA A 326 -35.65 -20.10 -3.63
CA ALA A 326 -36.54 -21.08 -4.25
C ALA A 326 -36.02 -21.70 -5.56
N VAL A 327 -34.83 -21.37 -6.06
CA VAL A 327 -34.34 -21.96 -7.32
C VAL A 327 -32.94 -22.54 -7.15
N LYS A 328 -32.86 -23.67 -6.46
CA LYS A 328 -31.87 -24.71 -6.79
C LYS A 328 -32.38 -25.43 -8.03
N ARG A 329 -31.74 -25.21 -9.17
CA ARG A 329 -31.77 -26.13 -10.32
C ARG A 329 -30.39 -26.75 -10.45
#